data_AF-A0A7L6BHX0-F1
#
_entry.id   AF-A0A7L6BHX0-F1
#
_cell.length_a   1.000
_cell.length_b   1.000
_cell.length_c   1.000
_cell.angle_alpha   90.00
_cell.angle_beta   90.00
_cell.angle_gamma   90.00
#
_symmetry.space_group_name_H-M   'P 1'
#
loop_
_entity.id
_entity.type
_entity.pdbx_description
1 polymer ?
#
loop_
_entity_poly.entity_id
_entity_poly.type
_entity_poly.pdbx_seq_one_letter_code
_entity_poly.pdbx_strand_id
1 'polypeptide(L)'
;MDLALLRKYGVTGYFYQFILESTKFFILGDQDAYNLYFKDAVQYLPIENNYVTQLLESRDPAEHRELAKVTILHFLSEKKPWKETTSYPAAILPAMRLYRQYRQAMRTEYQLAKQVPQLTVLVLVDDEHDLARCLESIYYQDYPNLAVAVLDASSQPAQVYASVAALRQRVLELSAQ
;
A
#
# COMPACT_ATOMS: atom_id res chain seq x y z
N MET A 1 -14.76 -14.74 -10.90
CA MET A 1 -16.22 -14.53 -11.05
C MET A 1 -16.59 -14.76 -12.50
N ASP A 2 -17.47 -15.73 -12.78
CA ASP A 2 -17.91 -16.00 -14.16
C ASP A 2 -19.06 -15.05 -14.54
N LEU A 3 -18.72 -13.97 -15.24
CA LEU A 3 -19.70 -12.97 -15.65
C LEU A 3 -20.75 -13.51 -16.64
N ALA A 4 -20.43 -14.54 -17.42
CA ALA A 4 -21.37 -15.12 -18.37
C ALA A 4 -22.46 -15.91 -17.65
N LEU A 5 -22.07 -16.72 -16.66
CA LEU A 5 -23.03 -17.45 -15.82
C LEU A 5 -23.86 -16.50 -14.95
N LEU A 6 -23.25 -15.45 -14.37
CA LEU A 6 -24.00 -14.46 -13.59
C LEU A 6 -25.11 -13.80 -14.42
N ARG A 7 -24.80 -13.41 -15.67
CA ARG A 7 -25.80 -12.85 -16.60
C ARG A 7 -26.85 -13.87 -17.03
N LYS A 8 -26.42 -15.08 -17.41
CA LYS A 8 -27.30 -16.15 -17.89
C LYS A 8 -28.40 -16.49 -16.89
N TYR A 9 -28.07 -16.52 -15.61
CA TYR A 9 -29.00 -16.92 -14.54
C TYR A 9 -29.55 -15.75 -13.73
N GLY A 10 -29.29 -14.50 -14.14
CA GLY A 10 -29.80 -13.31 -13.43
C GLY A 10 -29.33 -13.22 -11.97
N VAL A 11 -28.16 -13.77 -11.65
CA VAL A 11 -27.67 -13.98 -10.29
C VAL A 11 -27.56 -12.66 -9.52
N THR A 12 -27.28 -11.54 -10.20
CA THR A 12 -27.15 -10.22 -9.59
C THR A 12 -28.39 -9.81 -8.79
N GLY A 13 -29.60 -10.10 -9.29
CA GLY A 13 -30.84 -9.75 -8.58
C GLY A 13 -31.01 -10.56 -7.29
N TYR A 14 -30.78 -11.87 -7.37
CA TYR A 14 -30.82 -12.76 -6.22
C TYR A 14 -29.74 -12.45 -5.18
N PHE A 15 -28.54 -12.11 -5.63
CA PHE A 15 -27.43 -11.71 -4.76
C PHE A 15 -27.73 -10.41 -4.02
N TYR A 16 -28.31 -9.42 -4.71
CA TYR A 16 -28.75 -8.17 -4.07
C TYR A 16 -29.81 -8.43 -2.99
N GLN A 17 -30.83 -9.25 -3.29
CA GLN A 17 -31.87 -9.59 -2.32
C GLN A 17 -31.28 -10.30 -1.10
N PHE A 18 -30.36 -11.25 -1.31
CA PHE A 18 -29.64 -11.90 -0.23
C PHE A 18 -28.90 -10.92 0.67
N ILE A 19 -28.19 -9.93 0.09
CA ILE A 19 -27.48 -8.90 0.85
C ILE A 19 -28.47 -8.12 1.73
N LEU A 20 -29.60 -7.67 1.19
CA LEU A 20 -30.60 -6.93 1.97
C LEU A 20 -31.12 -7.72 3.17
N GLU A 21 -31.34 -9.02 2.99
CA GLU A 21 -31.88 -9.90 4.03
C GLU A 21 -30.84 -10.29 5.10
N SER A 22 -29.56 -10.31 4.74
CA SER A 22 -28.48 -10.86 5.58
C SER A 22 -27.44 -9.84 6.07
N THR A 23 -27.47 -8.60 5.58
CA THR A 23 -26.42 -7.59 5.86
C THR A 23 -26.19 -7.31 7.35
N LYS A 24 -27.21 -7.49 8.20
CA LYS A 24 -27.09 -7.31 9.66
C LYS A 24 -26.17 -8.32 10.34
N PHE A 25 -25.83 -9.42 9.65
CA PHE A 25 -24.94 -10.46 10.15
C PHE A 25 -23.50 -10.31 9.64
N PHE A 26 -23.24 -9.35 8.75
CA PHE A 26 -21.91 -9.19 8.16
C PHE A 26 -20.98 -8.45 9.11
N ILE A 27 -19.76 -8.96 9.23
CA ILE A 27 -18.65 -8.35 9.95
C ILE A 27 -17.64 -7.78 8.95
N LEU A 28 -17.41 -8.49 7.84
CA LEU A 28 -16.46 -8.14 6.78
C LEU A 28 -17.13 -7.56 5.54
N GLY A 29 -18.36 -7.08 5.68
CA GLY A 29 -19.09 -6.38 4.62
C GLY A 29 -19.33 -7.23 3.38
N ASP A 30 -18.87 -6.74 2.23
CA ASP A 30 -19.02 -7.41 0.94
C ASP A 30 -18.28 -8.76 0.87
N GLN A 31 -17.18 -8.92 1.60
CA GLN A 31 -16.48 -10.21 1.66
C GLN A 31 -17.36 -11.32 2.26
N ASP A 32 -18.14 -11.00 3.29
CA ASP A 32 -19.11 -11.95 3.86
C ASP A 32 -20.26 -12.22 2.89
N ALA A 33 -20.75 -11.19 2.20
CA ALA A 33 -21.79 -11.34 1.19
C ALA A 33 -21.37 -12.36 0.12
N TYR A 34 -20.18 -12.19 -0.47
CA TYR A 34 -19.66 -13.10 -1.49
C TYR A 34 -19.44 -14.51 -0.94
N ASN A 35 -18.80 -14.65 0.23
CA ASN A 35 -18.49 -15.95 0.81
C ASN A 35 -19.74 -16.75 1.18
N LEU A 36 -20.77 -16.10 1.75
CA LEU A 36 -21.98 -16.78 2.17
C LEU A 36 -22.90 -17.11 1.00
N TYR A 37 -23.05 -16.19 0.04
CA TYR A 37 -23.95 -16.40 -1.10
C TYR A 37 -23.41 -17.45 -2.07
N PHE A 38 -22.11 -17.41 -2.37
CA PHE A 38 -21.46 -18.34 -3.29
C PHE A 38 -20.83 -19.53 -2.57
N LYS A 39 -21.18 -19.77 -1.30
CA LYS A 39 -20.67 -20.91 -0.53
C LYS A 39 -20.84 -22.20 -1.33
N ASP A 40 -19.79 -23.00 -1.39
CA ASP A 40 -19.71 -24.27 -2.14
C ASP A 40 -19.79 -24.13 -3.68
N ALA A 41 -19.92 -22.92 -4.23
CA ALA A 41 -19.94 -22.60 -5.65
C ALA A 41 -18.73 -21.74 -6.08
N VAL A 42 -17.56 -22.02 -5.47
CA VAL A 42 -16.31 -21.30 -5.73
C VAL A 42 -15.21 -22.25 -6.21
N GLN A 43 -14.34 -21.73 -7.07
CA GLN A 43 -13.07 -22.35 -7.38
C GLN A 43 -11.97 -21.65 -6.58
N TYR A 44 -11.24 -22.40 -5.78
CA TYR A 44 -10.08 -21.89 -5.06
C TYR A 44 -8.87 -21.82 -5.99
N LEU A 45 -8.18 -20.69 -5.97
CA LEU A 45 -6.90 -20.50 -6.65
C LEU A 45 -5.74 -20.71 -5.66
N PRO A 46 -4.54 -21.02 -6.17
CA PRO A 46 -3.33 -21.03 -5.35
C PRO A 46 -3.12 -19.69 -4.63
N ILE A 47 -2.60 -19.74 -3.40
CA ILE A 47 -2.47 -18.60 -2.49
C ILE A 47 -1.65 -17.44 -3.06
N GLU A 48 -0.75 -17.72 -4.01
CA GLU A 48 0.08 -16.76 -4.72
C GLU A 48 -0.75 -15.75 -5.55
N ASN A 49 -2.00 -16.09 -5.86
CA ASN A 49 -2.94 -15.23 -6.61
C ASN A 49 -3.76 -14.28 -5.71
N ASN A 50 -3.60 -14.35 -4.39
CA ASN A 50 -4.15 -13.39 -3.43
C ASN A 50 -3.32 -13.44 -2.14
N TYR A 51 -2.02 -13.19 -2.27
CA TYR A 51 -1.08 -13.38 -1.18
C TYR A 51 -1.14 -12.19 -0.22
N VAL A 52 -1.76 -12.37 0.95
CA VAL A 52 -1.89 -11.27 1.91
C VAL A 52 -0.53 -11.00 2.58
N THR A 53 -0.15 -9.73 2.68
CA THR A 53 1.20 -9.32 3.12
C THR A 53 1.59 -9.84 4.51
N GLN A 54 0.63 -10.13 5.37
CA GLN A 54 0.84 -10.73 6.69
C GLN A 54 1.50 -12.12 6.60
N LEU A 55 1.31 -12.85 5.50
CA LEU A 55 1.90 -14.18 5.30
C LEU A 55 3.41 -14.12 5.04
N LEU A 56 3.96 -12.95 4.68
CA LEU A 56 5.42 -12.75 4.60
C LEU A 56 6.09 -12.95 5.97
N GLU A 57 5.33 -12.79 7.06
CA GLU A 57 5.76 -13.04 8.43
C GLU A 57 5.45 -14.47 8.91
N SER A 58 4.67 -15.23 8.13
CA SER A 58 4.29 -16.61 8.48
C SER A 58 5.53 -17.49 8.52
N ARG A 59 5.59 -18.32 9.57
CA ARG A 59 6.61 -19.37 9.72
C ARG A 59 6.15 -20.70 9.16
N ASP A 60 4.88 -20.82 8.75
CA ASP A 60 4.37 -22.03 8.14
C ASP A 60 4.88 -22.15 6.70
N PRO A 61 5.68 -23.18 6.35
CA PRO A 61 6.16 -23.38 4.99
C PRO A 61 5.03 -23.59 3.97
N ALA A 62 3.85 -24.07 4.40
CA ALA A 62 2.69 -24.24 3.53
C ALA A 62 2.15 -22.90 3.03
N GLU A 63 2.25 -21.86 3.84
CA GLU A 63 1.75 -20.51 3.55
C GLU A 63 2.86 -19.55 3.11
N HIS A 64 4.09 -19.74 3.58
CA HIS A 64 5.18 -18.81 3.30
C HIS A 64 5.62 -18.88 1.83
N ARG A 65 5.77 -17.72 1.20
CA ARG A 65 6.27 -17.57 -0.17
C ARG A 65 7.29 -16.44 -0.22
N GLU A 66 8.38 -16.68 -0.96
CA GLU A 66 9.26 -15.60 -1.40
C GLU A 66 8.47 -14.62 -2.28
N LEU A 67 8.74 -13.32 -2.12
CA LEU A 67 8.03 -12.27 -2.85
C LEU A 67 8.08 -12.46 -4.37
N ALA A 68 9.19 -12.97 -4.92
CA ALA A 68 9.36 -13.24 -6.35
C ALA A 68 8.43 -14.35 -6.89
N LYS A 69 7.86 -15.17 -6.01
CA LYS A 69 6.94 -16.27 -6.37
C LYS A 69 5.46 -15.86 -6.22
N VAL A 70 5.20 -14.65 -5.71
CA VAL A 70 3.85 -14.11 -5.54
C VAL A 70 3.37 -13.49 -6.86
N THR A 71 2.17 -13.87 -7.32
CA THR A 71 1.56 -13.30 -8.53
C THR A 71 0.79 -12.02 -8.22
N ILE A 72 -0.02 -12.04 -7.15
CA ILE A 72 -0.78 -10.88 -6.69
C ILE A 72 -0.54 -10.72 -5.19
N LEU A 73 0.11 -9.61 -4.82
CA LEU A 73 0.33 -9.24 -3.43
C LEU A 73 -0.80 -8.34 -2.95
N HIS A 74 -1.46 -8.73 -1.85
CA HIS A 74 -2.59 -8.03 -1.27
C HIS A 74 -2.23 -7.41 0.09
N PHE A 75 -2.17 -6.07 0.13
CA PHE A 75 -2.08 -5.30 1.36
C PHE A 75 -3.44 -5.24 2.08
N LEU A 76 -3.79 -6.32 2.78
CA LEU A 76 -5.05 -6.48 3.50
C LEU A 76 -5.12 -5.56 4.74
N SER A 77 -6.31 -5.02 5.01
CA SER A 77 -6.61 -4.15 6.16
C SER A 77 -5.88 -2.78 6.11
N GLU A 78 -5.65 -2.17 7.26
CA GLU A 78 -5.12 -0.80 7.41
C GLU A 78 -3.64 -0.66 7.00
N LYS A 79 -2.92 -1.78 6.91
CA LYS A 79 -1.52 -1.84 6.49
C LYS A 79 -1.43 -1.64 4.97
N LYS A 80 -1.12 -0.42 4.53
CA LYS A 80 -1.05 -0.02 3.12
C LYS A 80 0.36 0.43 2.72
N PRO A 81 0.82 0.13 1.49
CA PRO A 81 2.21 0.34 1.10
C PRO A 81 2.60 1.82 0.92
N TRP A 82 1.62 2.72 0.87
CA TRP A 82 1.80 4.18 0.84
C TRP A 82 1.90 4.84 2.22
N LYS A 83 1.68 4.10 3.32
CA LYS A 83 1.87 4.61 4.69
C LYS A 83 3.35 4.55 5.11
N GLU A 84 3.71 5.24 6.19
CA GLU A 84 5.04 5.21 6.81
C GLU A 84 5.53 3.80 7.15
N THR A 85 6.85 3.57 7.12
CA THR A 85 7.43 2.23 7.32
C THR A 85 7.68 1.86 8.77
N THR A 86 7.71 2.83 9.68
CA THR A 86 8.10 2.64 11.08
C THR A 86 7.23 1.63 11.83
N SER A 87 5.95 1.52 11.47
CA SER A 87 5.00 0.58 12.07
C SER A 87 4.97 -0.81 11.40
N TYR A 88 5.86 -1.08 10.43
CA TYR A 88 5.83 -2.29 9.62
C TYR A 88 6.95 -3.27 9.98
N PRO A 89 6.63 -4.57 10.06
CA PRO A 89 7.62 -5.62 10.18
C PRO A 89 8.61 -5.65 9.02
N ALA A 90 9.88 -5.97 9.31
CA ALA A 90 10.97 -5.98 8.34
C ALA A 90 10.67 -6.84 7.10
N ALA A 91 9.95 -7.95 7.27
CA ALA A 91 9.56 -8.85 6.19
C ALA A 91 8.63 -8.21 5.13
N ILE A 92 7.88 -7.17 5.50
CA ILE A 92 6.94 -6.47 4.61
C ILE A 92 7.63 -5.32 3.85
N LEU A 93 8.74 -4.80 4.37
CA LEU A 93 9.44 -3.65 3.78
C LEU A 93 9.87 -3.86 2.31
N PRO A 94 10.36 -5.04 1.87
CA PRO A 94 10.65 -5.30 0.45
C PRO A 94 9.43 -5.11 -0.45
N ALA A 95 8.26 -5.59 -0.02
CA ALA A 95 7.02 -5.44 -0.76
C ALA A 95 6.56 -3.97 -0.83
N MET A 96 6.69 -3.21 0.25
CA MET A 96 6.39 -1.77 0.24
C MET A 96 7.31 -1.02 -0.72
N ARG A 97 8.61 -1.34 -0.73
CA ARG A 97 9.58 -0.76 -1.67
C ARG A 97 9.19 -1.06 -3.12
N LEU A 98 8.82 -2.30 -3.45
CA LEU A 98 8.39 -2.68 -4.79
C LEU A 98 7.18 -1.84 -5.27
N TYR A 99 6.15 -1.68 -4.43
CA TYR A 99 5.01 -0.81 -4.75
C TYR A 99 5.44 0.64 -5.00
N ARG A 100 6.29 1.18 -4.12
CA ARG A 100 6.75 2.58 -4.18
C ARG A 100 7.62 2.84 -5.44
N GLN A 101 8.46 1.88 -5.81
CA GLN A 101 9.24 1.90 -7.05
C GLN A 101 8.31 1.93 -8.27
N TYR A 102 7.36 1.00 -8.34
CA TYR A 102 6.41 0.93 -9.45
C TYR A 102 5.60 2.22 -9.60
N ARG A 103 5.12 2.77 -8.48
CA ARG A 103 4.41 4.06 -8.47
C ARG A 103 5.27 5.21 -8.97
N GLN A 104 6.55 5.25 -8.61
CA GLN A 104 7.47 6.29 -9.06
C GLN A 104 7.83 6.14 -10.54
N ALA A 105 7.98 4.91 -11.03
CA ALA A 105 8.16 4.61 -12.44
C ALA A 105 6.97 5.11 -13.27
N MET A 106 5.73 4.80 -12.85
CA MET A 106 4.52 5.32 -13.49
C MET A 106 4.48 6.86 -13.51
N ARG A 107 4.76 7.51 -12.38
CA ARG A 107 4.79 8.98 -12.30
C ARG A 107 5.75 9.61 -13.32
N THR A 108 6.90 8.96 -13.51
CA THR A 108 7.93 9.39 -14.44
C THR A 108 7.49 9.15 -15.89
N GLU A 109 7.00 7.94 -16.19
CA GLU A 109 6.48 7.55 -17.51
C GLU A 109 5.41 8.51 -18.01
N TYR A 110 4.41 8.81 -17.17
CA TYR A 110 3.31 9.73 -17.51
C TYR A 110 3.65 11.20 -17.30
N GLN A 111 4.89 11.52 -16.90
CA GLN A 111 5.37 12.89 -16.65
C GLN A 111 4.45 13.71 -15.73
N LEU A 112 3.87 13.06 -14.70
CA LEU A 112 2.80 13.66 -13.89
C LEU A 112 3.22 14.97 -13.20
N ALA A 113 4.51 15.11 -12.87
CA ALA A 113 5.03 16.34 -12.27
C ALA A 113 4.90 17.58 -13.20
N LYS A 114 4.89 17.39 -14.53
CA LYS A 114 4.73 18.48 -15.51
C LYS A 114 3.28 18.91 -15.69
N GLN A 115 2.33 18.11 -15.20
CA GLN A 115 0.89 18.33 -15.37
C GLN A 115 0.30 19.18 -14.23
N VAL A 116 1.08 19.43 -13.18
CA VAL A 116 0.63 20.13 -11.97
C VAL A 116 1.68 21.14 -11.51
N PRO A 117 1.30 22.23 -10.82
CA PRO A 117 2.26 23.19 -10.29
C PRO A 117 3.18 22.55 -9.25
N GLN A 118 4.39 23.09 -9.10
CA GLN A 118 5.27 22.69 -8.01
C GLN A 118 4.75 23.28 -6.69
N LEU A 119 4.64 22.45 -5.66
CA LEU A 119 4.34 22.88 -4.30
C LEU A 119 5.58 22.73 -3.43
N THR A 120 5.89 23.76 -2.63
CA THR A 120 6.96 23.68 -1.62
C THR A 120 6.34 23.35 -0.27
N VAL A 121 6.77 22.24 0.32
CA VAL A 121 6.44 21.87 1.70
C VAL A 121 7.56 22.38 2.60
N LEU A 122 7.19 23.29 3.51
CA LEU A 122 8.09 23.79 4.56
C LEU A 122 7.96 22.88 5.77
N VAL A 123 9.06 22.27 6.19
CA VAL A 123 9.14 21.45 7.40
C VAL A 123 9.92 22.24 8.44
N LEU A 124 9.23 22.75 9.45
CA LEU A 124 9.85 23.39 10.60
C LEU A 124 10.26 22.30 11.60
N VAL A 125 11.51 22.33 12.04
CA VAL A 125 12.04 21.35 13.00
C VAL A 125 12.43 22.05 14.28
N ASP A 126 11.62 21.86 15.32
CA ASP A 126 11.90 22.27 16.70
C ASP A 126 12.51 21.10 17.51
N ASP A 127 12.07 19.87 17.23
CA ASP A 127 12.60 18.60 17.74
C ASP A 127 12.79 17.60 16.59
N GLU A 128 13.90 16.86 16.59
CA GLU A 128 14.23 15.89 15.56
C GLU A 128 13.47 14.56 15.66
N HIS A 129 12.85 14.25 16.80
CA HIS A 129 12.35 12.91 17.13
C HIS A 129 11.42 12.29 16.05
N ASP A 130 10.64 13.12 15.37
CA ASP A 130 9.67 12.71 14.35
C ASP A 130 10.03 13.11 12.92
N LEU A 131 11.18 13.74 12.71
CA LEU A 131 11.55 14.29 11.41
C LEU A 131 11.62 13.22 10.33
N ALA A 132 12.23 12.07 10.61
CA ALA A 132 12.35 10.99 9.65
C ALA A 132 10.97 10.47 9.19
N ARG A 133 10.02 10.36 10.13
CA ARG A 133 8.64 9.93 9.86
C ARG A 133 7.87 11.00 9.07
N CYS A 134 8.02 12.27 9.43
CA CYS A 134 7.43 13.39 8.71
C CYS A 134 7.92 13.47 7.25
N LEU A 135 9.23 13.41 7.04
CA LEU A 135 9.81 13.46 5.70
C LEU A 135 9.42 12.24 4.86
N GLU A 136 9.33 11.05 5.49
CA GLU A 136 8.82 9.85 4.81
C GLU A 136 7.37 10.04 4.33
N SER A 137 6.50 10.56 5.19
CA SER A 137 5.08 10.75 4.86
C SER A 137 4.87 11.79 3.76
N ILE A 138 5.70 12.84 3.70
CA ILE A 138 5.70 13.83 2.61
C ILE A 138 6.14 13.19 1.30
N TYR A 139 7.22 12.40 1.31
CA TYR A 139 7.77 11.81 0.11
C TYR A 139 6.79 10.85 -0.58
N TYR A 140 5.97 10.12 0.19
CA TYR A 140 5.00 9.17 -0.36
C TYR A 140 3.60 9.77 -0.63
N GLN A 141 3.39 11.07 -0.43
CA GLN A 141 2.15 11.76 -0.82
C GLN A 141 1.79 11.52 -2.30
N ASP A 142 0.49 11.58 -2.62
CA ASP A 142 -0.04 11.40 -3.98
C ASP A 142 0.29 12.56 -4.94
N TYR A 143 0.67 13.72 -4.41
CA TYR A 143 1.05 14.86 -5.23
C TYR A 143 2.41 14.64 -5.93
N PRO A 144 2.49 14.75 -7.27
CA PRO A 144 3.68 14.32 -8.03
C PRO A 144 4.78 15.38 -8.15
N ASN A 145 4.55 16.64 -7.75
CA ASN A 145 5.51 17.75 -7.89
C ASN A 145 5.73 18.50 -6.57
N LEU A 146 6.39 17.85 -5.62
CA LEU A 146 6.74 18.42 -4.32
C LEU A 146 8.23 18.80 -4.26
N ALA A 147 8.51 20.00 -3.78
CA ALA A 147 9.81 20.40 -3.25
C ALA A 147 9.73 20.45 -1.72
N VAL A 148 10.74 19.96 -1.02
CA VAL A 148 10.77 19.98 0.46
C VAL A 148 11.91 20.89 0.91
N ALA A 149 11.58 21.88 1.75
CA ALA A 149 12.56 22.73 2.42
C ALA A 149 12.44 22.53 3.93
N VAL A 150 13.56 22.15 4.55
CA VAL A 150 13.65 21.91 5.99
C VAL A 150 14.27 23.14 6.64
N LEU A 151 13.54 23.73 7.57
CA LEU A 151 13.97 24.88 8.36
C LEU A 151 14.26 24.39 9.77
N ASP A 152 15.54 24.28 10.08
CA ASP A 152 16.03 23.76 11.35
C ASP A 152 16.12 24.86 12.39
N ALA A 153 15.31 24.73 13.45
CA ALA A 153 15.36 25.54 14.66
C ALA A 153 15.65 24.66 15.90
N SER A 154 16.06 23.41 15.68
CA SER A 154 16.28 22.43 16.73
C SER A 154 17.61 22.68 17.46
N SER A 155 17.73 22.06 18.62
CA SER A 155 19.01 22.03 19.36
C SER A 155 20.00 21.00 18.81
N GLN A 156 19.61 20.19 17.81
CA GLN A 156 20.35 19.02 17.34
C GLN A 156 20.55 19.00 15.81
N PRO A 157 21.21 20.02 15.23
CA PRO A 157 21.29 20.17 13.77
C PRO A 157 21.99 19.02 13.04
N ALA A 158 22.93 18.35 13.71
CA ALA A 158 23.59 17.17 13.13
C ALA A 158 22.61 16.00 12.90
N GLN A 159 21.64 15.80 13.80
CA GLN A 159 20.63 14.74 13.68
C GLN A 159 19.60 15.07 12.60
N VAL A 160 19.20 16.35 12.51
CA VAL A 160 18.35 16.86 11.43
C VAL A 160 18.99 16.62 10.07
N TYR A 161 20.25 17.04 9.90
CA TYR A 161 20.99 16.82 8.66
C TYR A 161 21.10 15.33 8.30
N ALA A 162 21.39 14.46 9.28
CA ALA A 162 21.48 13.02 9.05
C ALA A 162 20.16 12.41 8.55
N SER A 163 19.02 12.85 9.10
CA SER A 163 17.70 12.38 8.69
C SER A 163 17.34 12.84 7.28
N VAL A 164 17.62 14.10 6.92
CA VAL A 164 17.44 14.63 5.57
C VAL A 164 18.33 13.90 4.56
N ALA A 165 19.60 13.71 4.89
CA ALA A 165 20.55 12.99 4.03
C ALA A 165 20.13 11.52 3.82
N ALA A 166 19.69 10.84 4.87
CA ALA A 166 19.21 9.46 4.80
C ALA A 166 18.00 9.31 3.89
N LEU A 167 17.01 10.23 3.97
CA LEU A 167 15.88 10.18 3.06
C LEU A 167 16.32 10.46 1.61
N ARG A 168 17.12 11.49 1.38
CA ARG A 168 17.61 11.84 0.05
C ARG A 168 18.30 10.66 -0.63
N GLN A 169 19.12 9.92 0.12
CA GLN A 169 19.78 8.72 -0.40
C GLN A 169 18.77 7.64 -0.84
N ARG A 170 17.74 7.37 -0.03
CA ARG A 170 16.67 6.43 -0.40
C ARG A 170 15.90 6.87 -1.65
N VAL A 171 15.65 8.18 -1.80
CA VAL A 171 14.99 8.73 -3.00
C VAL A 171 15.83 8.46 -4.26
N LEU A 172 17.15 8.66 -4.17
CA LEU A 172 18.06 8.41 -5.27
C LEU A 172 18.11 6.92 -5.64
N GLU A 173 18.16 6.04 -4.64
CA GLU A 173 18.13 4.58 -4.84
C GLU A 173 16.84 4.11 -5.54
N LEU A 174 15.69 4.71 -5.21
CA LEU A 174 14.41 4.42 -5.86
C LEU A 174 14.32 4.96 -7.30
N SER A 175 15.17 5.92 -7.68
CA SER A 175 15.14 6.58 -8.99
C SER A 175 16.19 6.03 -9.97
N ALA A 176 17.12 5.20 -9.51
CA ALA A 176 18.28 4.72 -10.27
C ALA A 176 18.12 3.29 -10.85
N GLN A 177 16.93 2.67 -10.70
CA GLN A 177 16.58 1.34 -11.21
C GLN A 177 15.40 1.43 -12.17
#